data_AF-A0A9X4I2J8-F1
#
_entry.id   AF-A0A9X4I2J8-F1
#
_cell.length_a   1.000
_cell.length_b   1.000
_cell.length_c   1.000
_cell.angle_alpha   90.00
_cell.angle_beta   90.00
_cell.angle_gamma   90.00
#
_symmetry.space_group_name_H-M   'P 1'
#
loop_
_entity.id
_entity.type
_entity.pdbx_description
1 polymer ?
#
loop_
_entity_poly.entity_id
_entity_poly.type
_entity_poly.pdbx_seq_one_letter_code
_entity_poly.pdbx_strand_id
1 'polypeptide(L)'
;MAKQTINLGTAPSGAGGDDRRSAWLKAIANFDELYSFIATGFNRANILGAVGQASGVPTGAIIQRGSNANGEYVRYADGTQICWTTTPSLVPPAGLGSCLWTFPIAFSARPGFAALTPDIGSGSDPRQYAAVTQYAAATSASVRFQTYMASAVGCGAFAIGRWF
;
A
#
# COMPACT_ATOMS: atom_id res chain seq x y z
N MET A 1 -25.28 -16.29 -3.87
CA MET A 1 -26.41 -17.24 -3.74
C MET A 1 -26.06 -18.49 -4.52
N ALA A 2 -26.85 -19.56 -4.44
CA ALA A 2 -26.64 -20.69 -5.35
C ALA A 2 -27.30 -20.37 -6.70
N LYS A 3 -26.65 -20.76 -7.81
CA LYS A 3 -27.20 -20.63 -9.17
C LYS A 3 -28.64 -21.15 -9.21
N GLN A 4 -29.56 -20.33 -9.71
CA GLN A 4 -30.93 -20.75 -9.95
C GLN A 4 -31.04 -21.47 -11.30
N THR A 5 -31.50 -22.71 -11.27
CA THR A 5 -31.71 -23.53 -12.48
C THR A 5 -33.19 -23.49 -12.87
N ILE A 6 -33.45 -23.23 -14.15
CA ILE A 6 -34.79 -23.32 -14.72
C ILE A 6 -35.17 -24.79 -14.80
N ASN A 7 -36.31 -25.14 -14.20
CA ASN A 7 -36.88 -26.47 -14.31
C ASN A 7 -37.69 -26.54 -15.61
N LEU A 8 -37.23 -27.36 -16.54
CA LEU A 8 -37.90 -27.53 -17.84
C LEU A 8 -39.13 -28.46 -17.77
N GLY A 9 -39.34 -29.15 -16.65
CA GLY A 9 -40.39 -30.16 -16.51
C GLY A 9 -40.12 -31.43 -17.31
N THR A 10 -41.14 -32.29 -17.43
CA THR A 10 -41.04 -33.57 -18.15
C THR A 10 -41.25 -33.35 -19.66
N ALA A 11 -40.29 -33.78 -20.48
CA ALA A 11 -40.42 -33.75 -21.94
C ALA A 11 -41.55 -34.69 -22.43
N PRO A 12 -42.24 -34.38 -23.55
CA PRO A 12 -42.06 -33.21 -24.41
C PRO A 12 -42.90 -31.99 -24.00
N SER A 13 -43.84 -32.15 -23.07
CA SER A 13 -44.83 -31.12 -22.72
C SER A 13 -44.32 -30.07 -21.74
N GLY A 14 -43.23 -30.34 -21.02
CA GLY A 14 -42.71 -29.49 -19.96
C GLY A 14 -43.58 -29.50 -18.69
N ALA A 15 -44.43 -30.52 -18.52
CA ALA A 15 -45.31 -30.62 -17.36
C ALA A 15 -44.51 -30.64 -16.05
N GLY A 16 -44.98 -29.90 -15.04
CA GLY A 16 -44.27 -29.72 -13.76
C GLY A 16 -43.04 -28.80 -13.82
N GLY A 17 -42.80 -28.14 -14.95
CA GLY A 17 -41.74 -27.14 -15.13
C GLY A 17 -42.12 -25.75 -14.59
N ASP A 18 -41.16 -24.84 -14.66
CA ASP A 18 -41.37 -23.42 -14.38
C ASP A 18 -42.29 -22.78 -15.43
N ASP A 19 -43.14 -21.85 -14.99
CA ASP A 19 -43.85 -20.98 -15.92
C ASP A 19 -42.91 -19.90 -16.48
N ARG A 20 -43.36 -19.17 -17.51
CA ARG A 20 -42.53 -18.12 -18.15
C ARG A 20 -42.05 -17.07 -17.15
N ARG A 21 -42.87 -16.75 -16.15
CA ARG A 21 -42.57 -15.73 -15.15
C ARG A 21 -41.58 -16.27 -14.12
N SER A 22 -41.77 -17.47 -13.58
CA SER A 22 -40.86 -18.08 -12.60
C SER A 22 -39.50 -18.39 -13.22
N ALA A 23 -39.46 -18.85 -14.48
CA ALA A 23 -38.22 -19.02 -15.23
C ALA A 23 -37.47 -17.69 -15.43
N TRP A 24 -38.19 -16.60 -15.77
CA TRP A 24 -37.57 -15.29 -15.96
C TRP A 24 -37.08 -14.66 -14.66
N LEU A 25 -37.81 -14.83 -13.55
CA LEU A 25 -37.35 -14.40 -12.22
C LEU A 25 -36.05 -15.10 -11.82
N LYS A 26 -35.91 -16.40 -12.14
CA LYS A 26 -34.65 -17.14 -11.92
C LYS A 26 -33.50 -16.60 -12.76
N ALA A 27 -33.77 -16.25 -14.01
CA ALA A 27 -32.77 -15.63 -14.88
C ALA A 27 -32.31 -14.26 -14.34
N ILE A 28 -33.25 -13.40 -13.95
CA ILE A 28 -32.95 -12.08 -13.33
C ILE A 28 -32.09 -12.27 -12.09
N ALA A 29 -32.48 -13.16 -11.17
CA ALA A 29 -31.73 -13.40 -9.94
C ALA A 29 -30.28 -13.82 -10.19
N ASN A 30 -30.03 -14.65 -11.22
CA ASN A 30 -28.68 -15.01 -11.63
C ASN A 30 -27.90 -13.81 -12.18
N PHE A 31 -28.53 -12.92 -12.95
CA PHE A 31 -27.87 -11.70 -13.45
C PHE A 31 -27.57 -10.70 -12.34
N ASP A 32 -28.50 -10.50 -11.42
CA ASP A 32 -28.31 -9.62 -10.25
C ASP A 32 -27.11 -10.09 -9.41
N GLU A 33 -26.99 -11.40 -9.20
CA GLU A 33 -25.82 -12.00 -8.54
C GLU A 33 -24.52 -11.71 -9.31
N LEU A 34 -24.51 -11.89 -10.63
CA LEU A 34 -23.34 -11.60 -11.46
C LEU A 34 -22.94 -10.13 -11.41
N TYR A 35 -23.89 -9.20 -11.53
CA TYR A 35 -23.61 -7.77 -11.46
C TYR A 35 -23.14 -7.34 -10.08
N SER A 36 -23.72 -7.91 -9.01
CA SER A 36 -23.24 -7.68 -7.64
C SER A 36 -21.81 -8.16 -7.47
N PHE A 37 -21.44 -9.32 -8.02
CA PHE A 37 -20.08 -9.83 -7.96
C PHE A 37 -19.11 -8.93 -8.73
N ILE A 38 -19.45 -8.53 -9.95
CA ILE A 38 -18.61 -7.67 -10.79
C ILE A 38 -18.40 -6.30 -10.13
N ALA A 39 -19.41 -5.74 -9.48
CA ALA A 39 -19.33 -4.44 -8.80
C ALA A 39 -18.32 -4.42 -7.65
N THR A 40 -18.13 -5.55 -6.95
CA THR A 40 -17.18 -5.66 -5.82
C THR A 40 -15.91 -6.41 -6.16
N GLY A 41 -15.84 -7.01 -7.35
CA GLY A 41 -14.76 -7.89 -7.76
C GLY A 41 -13.47 -7.11 -8.09
N PHE A 42 -12.35 -7.59 -7.55
CA PHE A 42 -11.04 -7.11 -7.97
C PHE A 42 -10.59 -7.82 -9.25
N ASN A 43 -10.15 -7.03 -10.23
CA ASN A 43 -9.68 -7.49 -11.54
C ASN A 43 -8.52 -6.60 -12.02
N ARG A 44 -7.94 -6.94 -13.18
CA ARG A 44 -6.77 -6.24 -13.75
C ARG A 44 -6.95 -4.72 -13.90
N ALA A 45 -8.19 -4.22 -13.98
CA ALA A 45 -8.48 -2.80 -14.14
C ALA A 45 -8.55 -2.02 -12.82
N ASN A 46 -8.69 -2.68 -11.65
CA ASN A 46 -8.92 -2.00 -10.36
C ASN A 46 -8.02 -2.48 -9.20
N ILE A 47 -7.14 -3.47 -9.42
CA ILE A 47 -6.19 -3.92 -8.39
C ILE A 47 -5.19 -2.80 -8.02
N LEU A 48 -4.82 -1.95 -9.00
CA LEU A 48 -3.94 -0.80 -8.82
C LEU A 48 -4.74 0.50 -8.91
N GLY A 49 -4.61 1.38 -7.91
CA GLY A 49 -5.34 2.65 -7.87
C GLY A 49 -5.27 3.31 -6.50
N ALA A 50 -6.12 4.31 -6.25
CA ALA A 50 -6.22 4.92 -4.93
C ALA A 50 -6.78 3.90 -3.93
N VAL A 51 -6.03 3.67 -2.84
CA VAL A 51 -6.48 2.82 -1.73
C VAL A 51 -7.29 3.68 -0.76
N GLY A 52 -8.43 3.16 -0.31
CA GLY A 52 -9.32 3.82 0.64
C GLY A 52 -9.93 2.82 1.61
N GLN A 53 -10.32 3.31 2.78
CA GLN A 53 -10.95 2.51 3.83
C GLN A 53 -12.01 3.37 4.52
N ALA A 54 -13.13 2.74 4.86
CA ALA A 54 -14.14 3.28 5.75
C ALA A 54 -14.57 2.20 6.74
N SER A 55 -14.45 2.46 8.05
CA SER A 55 -14.93 1.57 9.13
C SER A 55 -14.47 0.10 9.02
N GLY A 56 -13.21 -0.11 8.66
CA GLY A 56 -12.57 -1.42 8.46
C GLY A 56 -12.78 -2.03 7.08
N VAL A 57 -13.55 -1.40 6.19
CA VAL A 57 -13.88 -1.93 4.86
C VAL A 57 -13.05 -1.21 3.79
N PRO A 58 -12.28 -1.93 2.94
CA PRO A 58 -11.64 -1.35 1.77
C PRO A 58 -12.67 -0.76 0.81
N THR A 59 -12.52 0.51 0.46
CA THR A 59 -13.41 1.24 -0.46
C THR A 59 -12.75 1.59 -1.80
N GLY A 60 -11.50 1.17 -2.00
CA GLY A 60 -10.68 1.50 -3.17
C GLY A 60 -9.91 0.30 -3.71
N ALA A 61 -8.83 0.58 -4.43
CA ALA A 61 -7.93 -0.45 -4.96
C ALA A 61 -7.21 -1.23 -3.85
N ILE A 62 -6.61 -2.38 -4.19
CA ILE A 62 -5.81 -3.18 -3.25
C ILE A 62 -4.46 -2.52 -2.99
N ILE A 63 -3.84 -1.98 -4.03
CA ILE A 63 -2.48 -1.43 -3.99
C ILE A 63 -2.47 -0.04 -4.61
N GLN A 64 -1.93 0.92 -3.87
CA GLN A 64 -1.60 2.25 -4.38
C GLN A 64 -0.09 2.40 -4.39
N ARG A 65 0.49 2.74 -5.54
CA ARG A 65 1.89 3.14 -5.68
C ARG A 65 1.94 4.62 -6.01
N GLY A 66 2.95 5.32 -5.51
CA GLY A 66 3.21 6.71 -5.89
C GLY A 66 4.63 7.11 -5.58
N SER A 67 5.05 8.21 -6.19
CA SER A 67 6.35 8.83 -5.98
C SER A 67 6.21 10.35 -6.02
N ASN A 68 7.05 11.02 -5.23
CA ASN A 68 7.21 12.48 -5.27
C ASN A 68 8.64 12.84 -4.86
N ALA A 69 8.92 14.14 -4.71
CA ALA A 69 10.26 14.62 -4.33
C ALA A 69 10.79 14.06 -2.99
N ASN A 70 9.89 13.56 -2.13
CA ASN A 70 10.24 12.99 -0.83
C ASN A 70 10.47 11.47 -0.89
N GLY A 71 10.29 10.82 -2.05
CA GLY A 71 10.51 9.37 -2.22
C GLY A 71 9.32 8.64 -2.80
N GLU A 72 9.29 7.34 -2.57
CA GLU A 72 8.30 6.41 -3.11
C GLU A 72 7.49 5.76 -1.99
N TYR A 73 6.27 5.33 -2.31
CA TYR A 73 5.42 4.62 -1.35
C TYR A 73 4.55 3.53 -1.97
N VAL A 74 4.12 2.62 -1.09
CA VAL A 74 2.99 1.72 -1.31
C VAL A 74 1.99 1.86 -0.17
N ARG A 75 0.70 1.92 -0.50
CA ARG A 75 -0.38 1.59 0.44
C ARG A 75 -1.05 0.31 0.01
N TYR A 76 -1.42 -0.50 0.99
CA TYR A 76 -2.21 -1.70 0.83
C TYR A 76 -3.57 -1.52 1.51
N ALA A 77 -4.61 -2.13 0.94
CA ALA A 77 -5.97 -2.09 1.47
C ALA A 77 -6.11 -2.65 2.90
N ASP A 78 -5.17 -3.48 3.34
CA ASP A 78 -5.10 -4.00 4.71
C ASP A 78 -4.66 -2.96 5.75
N GLY A 79 -4.26 -1.75 5.32
CA GLY A 79 -3.74 -0.68 6.17
C GLY A 79 -2.22 -0.56 6.19
N THR A 80 -1.49 -1.49 5.57
CA THR A 80 -0.03 -1.44 5.50
C THR A 80 0.41 -0.30 4.58
N GLN A 81 1.35 0.52 5.06
CA GLN A 81 2.04 1.53 4.27
C GLN A 81 3.54 1.31 4.36
N ILE A 82 4.21 1.42 3.21
CA ILE A 82 5.66 1.38 3.09
C ILE A 82 6.11 2.64 2.36
N CYS A 83 7.14 3.30 2.86
CA CYS A 83 7.79 4.42 2.22
C CYS A 83 9.29 4.14 2.11
N TRP A 84 9.94 4.59 1.05
CA TRP A 84 11.40 4.53 0.91
C TRP A 84 11.93 5.66 0.02
N THR A 85 13.22 5.92 0.14
CA THR A 85 13.95 6.83 -0.75
C THR A 85 15.44 6.45 -0.79
N THR A 86 16.06 6.74 -1.92
CA THR A 86 17.51 6.63 -2.15
C THR A 86 18.21 8.00 -2.16
N THR A 87 17.48 9.10 -1.96
CA THR A 87 17.98 10.49 -2.12
C THR A 87 17.60 11.51 -1.01
N PRO A 88 17.93 11.33 0.27
CA PRO A 88 17.80 12.35 1.31
C PRO A 88 19.10 13.15 1.49
N SER A 89 18.90 14.41 1.89
CA SER A 89 19.86 15.47 2.21
C SER A 89 21.34 15.07 2.42
N LEU A 90 22.21 15.80 1.72
CA LEU A 90 23.65 15.84 1.94
C LEU A 90 23.97 16.31 3.35
N VAL A 91 24.76 15.54 4.08
CA VAL A 91 25.22 15.89 5.43
C VAL A 91 26.60 16.56 5.38
N PRO A 92 26.90 17.57 6.22
CA PRO A 92 28.21 18.23 6.22
C PRO A 92 29.38 17.26 6.44
N PRO A 93 30.55 17.50 5.81
CA PRO A 93 31.75 16.71 6.05
C PRO A 93 32.26 16.89 7.48
N ALA A 94 32.75 15.80 8.08
CA ALA A 94 33.40 15.69 9.38
C ALA A 94 32.68 16.39 10.55
N GLY A 95 32.04 15.61 11.42
CA GLY A 95 31.40 16.10 12.64
C GLY A 95 30.03 15.46 12.90
N LEU A 96 29.20 16.19 13.64
CA LEU A 96 27.83 15.79 13.93
C LEU A 96 26.92 16.18 12.76
N GLY A 97 26.27 15.18 12.20
CA GLY A 97 25.34 15.30 11.10
C GLY A 97 23.93 14.85 11.47
N SER A 98 22.95 15.29 10.69
CA SER A 98 21.59 14.80 10.80
C SER A 98 21.01 14.55 9.42
N CYS A 99 20.32 13.43 9.28
CA CYS A 99 19.46 13.18 8.14
C CYS A 99 18.01 13.37 8.56
N LEU A 100 17.27 14.20 7.84
CA LEU A 100 15.83 14.37 8.01
C LEU A 100 15.14 13.93 6.72
N TRP A 101 14.14 13.07 6.87
CA TRP A 101 13.32 12.59 5.77
C TRP A 101 11.85 12.83 6.08
N THR A 102 11.22 13.68 5.28
CA THR A 102 9.76 13.80 5.22
C THR A 102 9.23 12.62 4.41
N PHE A 103 8.23 11.90 4.91
CA PHE A 103 7.66 10.79 4.15
C PHE A 103 6.91 11.31 2.91
N PRO A 104 6.93 10.58 1.79
CA PRO A 104 6.16 10.95 0.59
C PRO A 104 4.66 10.97 0.84
N ILE A 105 4.18 10.22 1.83
CA ILE A 105 2.80 10.26 2.30
C ILE A 105 2.77 9.94 3.82
N ALA A 106 1.87 10.59 4.57
CA ALA A 106 1.81 10.43 6.02
C ALA A 106 1.29 9.03 6.44
N PHE A 107 1.78 8.54 7.59
CA PHE A 107 1.21 7.41 8.34
C PHE A 107 0.09 7.91 9.27
N SER A 108 -0.75 7.01 9.80
CA SER A 108 -1.79 7.36 10.77
C SER A 108 -1.22 7.71 12.15
N ALA A 109 -0.08 7.14 12.49
CA ALA A 109 0.67 7.38 13.71
C ALA A 109 2.18 7.24 13.42
N ARG A 110 3.02 7.28 14.47
CA ARG A 110 4.43 6.90 14.32
C ARG A 110 4.51 5.52 13.63
N PRO A 111 5.30 5.36 12.56
CA PRO A 111 5.41 4.07 11.89
C PRO A 111 5.90 3.01 12.87
N GLY A 112 5.51 1.75 12.64
CA GLY A 112 5.96 0.63 13.46
C GLY A 112 7.48 0.48 13.38
N PHE A 113 8.07 0.84 12.24
CA PHE A 113 9.50 0.90 12.05
C PHE A 113 9.89 1.99 11.04
N ALA A 114 10.99 2.67 11.30
CA ALA A 114 11.68 3.50 10.33
C ALA A 114 13.18 3.21 10.45
N ALA A 115 13.91 3.27 9.34
CA ALA A 115 15.36 3.20 9.28
C ALA A 115 15.85 4.33 8.39
N LEU A 116 16.85 5.06 8.88
CA LEU A 116 17.63 5.98 8.08
C LEU A 116 19.08 5.59 8.28
N THR A 117 19.80 5.38 7.18
CA THR A 117 21.19 4.92 7.21
C THR A 117 22.00 5.85 6.33
N PRO A 118 23.04 6.53 6.81
CA PRO A 118 23.95 7.27 5.93
C PRO A 118 24.48 6.35 4.82
N ASP A 119 24.42 6.79 3.57
CA ASP A 119 24.99 6.10 2.41
C ASP A 119 26.41 6.59 2.19
N ILE A 120 27.35 5.70 2.47
CA ILE A 120 28.79 5.96 2.52
C ILE A 120 29.48 5.73 1.16
N GLY A 121 28.74 5.28 0.15
CA GLY A 121 29.29 4.90 -1.15
C GLY A 121 30.12 3.60 -1.08
N SER A 122 30.46 3.05 -2.24
CA SER A 122 31.32 1.86 -2.31
C SER A 122 32.78 2.21 -2.01
N GLY A 123 33.42 1.53 -1.05
CA GLY A 123 34.86 1.66 -0.77
C GLY A 123 35.23 2.45 0.50
N SER A 124 34.24 2.95 1.22
CA SER A 124 34.40 3.62 2.52
C SER A 124 34.54 2.68 3.71
N ASP A 125 35.32 3.09 4.72
CA ASP A 125 35.51 2.33 5.96
C ASP A 125 34.28 2.46 6.89
N PRO A 126 33.60 1.37 7.26
CA PRO A 126 32.40 1.40 8.09
C PRO A 126 32.66 1.92 9.52
N ARG A 127 33.92 1.99 9.97
CA ARG A 127 34.31 2.58 11.26
C ARG A 127 34.16 4.10 11.31
N GLN A 128 33.87 4.74 10.18
CA GLN A 128 33.83 6.20 10.06
C GLN A 128 32.51 6.82 10.55
N TYR A 129 31.57 6.02 11.08
CA TYR A 129 30.28 6.50 11.57
C TYR A 129 29.83 5.86 12.89
N ALA A 130 29.11 6.64 13.68
CA ALA A 130 28.28 6.16 14.77
C ALA A 130 26.90 6.84 14.70
N ALA A 131 25.83 6.06 14.58
CA ALA A 131 24.45 6.56 14.66
C ALA A 131 23.98 6.49 16.12
N VAL A 132 23.55 7.62 16.68
CA VAL A 132 23.33 7.73 18.12
C VAL A 132 21.85 7.86 18.48
N THR A 133 21.00 8.37 17.58
CA THR A 133 19.57 8.54 17.90
C THR A 133 18.70 8.62 16.65
N GLN A 134 17.58 7.91 16.65
CA GLN A 134 16.53 8.01 15.64
C GLN A 134 15.25 8.57 16.26
N TYR A 135 14.61 9.49 15.56
CA TYR A 135 13.28 10.00 15.88
C TYR A 135 12.34 9.73 14.71
N ALA A 136 11.10 9.35 15.00
CA ALA A 136 10.06 9.16 13.99
C ALA A 136 8.73 9.76 14.48
N ALA A 137 8.06 10.46 13.58
CA ALA A 137 6.71 10.97 13.70
C ALA A 137 5.84 10.37 12.57
N ALA A 138 4.57 10.74 12.51
CA ALA A 138 3.66 10.26 11.45
C ALA A 138 4.03 10.76 10.04
N THR A 139 4.75 11.87 9.94
CA THR A 139 5.06 12.57 8.68
C THR A 139 6.54 12.58 8.32
N SER A 140 7.43 12.24 9.25
CA SER A 140 8.88 12.32 9.04
C SER A 140 9.65 11.43 10.00
N ALA A 141 10.89 11.11 9.65
CA ALA A 141 11.87 10.52 10.55
C ALA A 141 13.24 11.16 10.36
N SER A 142 14.06 11.13 11.40
CA SER A 142 15.42 11.66 11.37
C SER A 142 16.38 10.75 12.12
N VAL A 143 17.63 10.71 11.67
CA VAL A 143 18.74 10.09 12.40
C VAL A 143 19.84 11.12 12.62
N ARG A 144 20.45 11.10 13.80
CA ARG A 144 21.69 11.83 14.10
C ARG A 144 22.85 10.84 14.11
N PHE A 145 23.95 11.26 13.47
CA PHE A 145 25.16 10.46 13.42
C PHE A 145 26.39 11.36 13.50
N GLN A 146 27.50 10.77 13.94
CA GLN A 146 28.83 11.36 13.80
C GLN A 146 29.51 10.75 12.57
N THR A 147 30.14 11.58 11.75
CA THR A 147 30.95 11.17 10.61
C THR A 147 32.36 11.72 10.72
N TYR A 148 33.34 10.94 10.27
CA TYR A 148 34.73 11.38 10.11
C TYR A 148 35.13 11.56 8.64
N MET A 149 34.17 11.51 7.72
CA MET A 149 34.45 11.66 6.29
C MET A 149 34.64 13.12 5.88
N ALA A 150 35.57 13.33 4.96
CA ALA A 150 35.86 14.64 4.38
C ALA A 150 34.85 15.08 3.29
N SER A 151 33.95 14.18 2.86
CA SER A 151 32.92 14.43 1.85
C SER A 151 31.52 14.34 2.45
N ALA A 152 30.56 15.00 1.78
CA ALA A 152 29.15 14.85 2.12
C ALA A 152 28.67 13.41 1.87
N VAL A 153 27.66 13.00 2.65
CA VAL A 153 27.15 11.63 2.72
C VAL A 153 25.66 11.67 2.39
N GLY A 154 25.18 10.70 1.61
CA GLY A 154 23.76 10.53 1.37
C GLY A 154 23.08 9.81 2.53
N CYS A 155 21.79 9.49 2.41
CA CYS A 155 21.12 8.58 3.34
C CYS A 155 20.21 7.58 2.62
N GLY A 156 20.27 6.30 2.88
CA GLY A 156 19.12 5.42 2.62
C GLY A 156 18.01 5.70 3.63
N ALA A 157 16.74 5.65 3.22
CA ALA A 157 15.65 5.65 4.20
C ALA A 157 14.50 4.72 3.79
N PHE A 158 13.93 4.06 4.81
CA PHE A 158 12.82 3.12 4.70
C PHE A 158 11.91 3.25 5.92
N ALA A 159 10.60 3.22 5.73
CA ALA A 159 9.64 3.18 6.83
C ALA A 159 8.45 2.28 6.51
N ILE A 160 7.95 1.58 7.51
CA ILE A 160 6.77 0.71 7.43
C ILE A 160 5.86 0.94 8.63
N GLY A 161 4.56 1.01 8.38
CA GLY A 161 3.56 1.32 9.39
C GLY A 161 2.14 1.21 8.84
N ARG A 162 1.22 1.90 9.51
CA ARG A 162 -0.21 1.92 9.16
C ARG A 162 -0.61 3.28 8.58
N TRP A 163 -1.49 3.30 7.59
CA TRP A 163 -2.03 4.55 7.02
C TRP A 163 -3.44 4.90 7.53
N PHE A 164 -4.12 3.95 8.17
CA PHE A 164 -5.32 4.14 9.00
C PHE A 164 -5.22 3.33 10.29
#